data_AF-A0A497P9F1-F1
#
_entry.id   AF-A0A497P9F1-F1
#
_cell.length_a   1.000
_cell.length_b   1.000
_cell.length_c   1.000
_cell.angle_alpha   90.00
_cell.angle_beta   90.00
_cell.angle_gamma   90.00
#
_symmetry.space_group_name_H-M   'P 1'
#
loop_
_entity.id
_entity.type
_entity.pdbx_description
1 polymer ?
#
loop_
_entity_poly.entity_id
_entity_poly.type
_entity_poly.pdbx_seq_one_letter_code
_entity_poly.pdbx_strand_id
1 'polypeptide(L)' 'MVVNRKPFVTSGKRKTAIARATFRPGKGRVRVNKIPIEIVTPEISRIKILDP' A
#
# COMPACT_ATOMS: atom_id res chain seq x y z
N MET A 1 -18.96 16.75 -5.87
CA MET A 1 -18.99 16.48 -4.41
C MET A 1 -17.59 16.14 -3.93
N VAL A 2 -16.88 17.11 -3.36
CA VAL A 2 -15.57 16.85 -2.73
C VAL A 2 -15.85 16.43 -1.30
N VAL A 3 -15.91 15.12 -1.07
CA VAL A 3 -16.09 14.59 0.28
C VAL A 3 -14.78 14.80 1.02
N ASN A 4 -14.76 15.74 1.97
CA ASN A 4 -13.60 16.02 2.82
C ASN A 4 -13.42 14.84 3.79
N ARG A 5 -12.74 13.79 3.35
CA ARG A 5 -12.47 12.58 4.14
C ARG A 5 -11.00 12.54 4.51
N LYS A 6 -10.74 12.57 5.82
CA LYS A 6 -9.42 12.47 6.41
C LYS A 6 -8.75 11.18 5.90
N PRO A 7 -7.58 11.25 5.24
CA PRO A 7 -6.89 10.06 4.79
C PRO A 7 -6.47 9.23 6.00
N PHE A 8 -6.85 7.95 6.01
CA PHE A 8 -6.38 7.04 7.05
C PHE A 8 -4.94 6.67 6.73
N VAL A 9 -4.03 7.02 7.63
CA VAL A 9 -2.61 6.75 7.47
C VAL A 9 -2.21 5.65 8.43
N THR A 10 -1.61 4.59 7.91
CA THR A 10 -0.98 3.56 8.72
C THR A 10 0.47 3.44 8.36
N SER A 11 1.28 3.19 9.38
CA SER A 11 2.70 2.94 9.24
C SER A 11 3.01 1.54 9.74
N GLY A 12 3.70 0.75 8.91
CA GLY A 12 4.32 -0.50 9.32
C GLY A 12 5.82 -0.30 9.48
N LYS A 13 6.43 -0.90 10.51
CA LYS A 13 7.87 -0.86 10.73
C LYS A 13 8.39 -2.26 11.05
N ARG A 14 9.47 -2.67 10.38
CA ARG A 14 10.24 -3.89 10.72
C ARG A 14 11.73 -3.64 10.55
N LYS A 15 12.51 -3.81 11.62
CA LYS A 15 13.94 -3.46 11.66
C LYS A 15 14.15 -2.01 11.15
N THR A 16 14.90 -1.85 10.05
CA THR A 16 15.14 -0.57 9.36
C THR A 16 14.09 -0.23 8.31
N ALA A 17 13.25 -1.19 7.91
CA ALA A 17 12.23 -0.97 6.89
C ALA A 17 11.00 -0.25 7.48
N ILE A 18 10.59 0.83 6.81
CA ILE A 18 9.42 1.64 7.16
C ILE A 18 8.50 1.68 5.94
N ALA A 19 7.25 1.25 6.12
CA ALA A 19 6.19 1.33 5.12
C ALA A 19 5.15 2.36 5.56
N ARG A 20 4.82 3.33 4.70
CA ARG A 20 3.77 4.34 4.94
C ARG A 20 2.66 4.14 3.92
N ALA A 21 1.48 3.75 4.39
CA ALA A 21 0.30 3.58 3.55
C ALA A 21 -0.70 4.72 3.81
N THR A 22 -1.24 5.28 2.72
CA THR A 22 -2.29 6.29 2.76
C THR A 22 -3.53 5.72 2.10
N PHE A 23 -4.58 5.52 2.87
CA PHE A 23 -5.85 5.01 2.37
C PHE A 23 -6.77 6.17 2.04
N ARG A 24 -7.29 6.15 0.82
CA ARG A 24 -8.29 7.08 0.32
C ARG A 24 -9.50 6.29 -0.15
N PRO A 25 -10.74 6.73 0.14
CA PRO A 25 -11.93 6.09 -0.39
C PRO A 25 -11.91 6.16 -1.92
N GLY A 26 -12.01 5.02 -2.60
CA GLY A 26 -11.89 4.94 -4.06
C GLY A 26 -11.98 3.50 -4.58
N LYS A 27 -11.60 3.29 -5.84
CA LYS A 27 -11.71 2.01 -6.57
C LYS A 27 -10.82 0.86 -6.05
N GLY A 28 -10.27 0.94 -4.84
CA GLY A 28 -9.47 -0.14 -4.25
C GLY A 28 -8.11 -0.41 -4.91
N ARG A 29 -7.52 0.57 -5.61
CA ARG A 29 -6.24 0.38 -6.32
C ARG A 29 -5.05 0.47 -5.34
N VAL A 30 -4.27 -0.61 -5.22
CA VAL A 30 -3.08 -0.67 -4.37
C VAL A 30 -1.81 -0.51 -5.22
N ARG A 31 -0.92 0.40 -4.81
CA ARG A 31 0.39 0.61 -5.45
C ARG A 31 1.46 0.68 -4.38
N VAL A 32 2.59 0.02 -4.62
CA VAL A 32 3.78 0.07 -3.77
C VAL A 32 4.89 0.73 -4.59
N ASN A 33 5.52 1.79 -4.08
CA ASN A 33 6.54 2.56 -4.80
C ASN A 33 6.11 3.00 -6.22
N LYS A 34 4.83 3.40 -6.39
CA LYS A 34 4.19 3.76 -7.67
C LYS A 34 3.99 2.60 -8.65
N ILE A 35 4.44 1.40 -8.33
CA ILE A 35 4.29 0.19 -9.14
C ILE A 35 3.03 -0.55 -8.67
N PRO A 36 2.18 -1.05 -9.59
CA PRO A 36 1.05 -1.90 -9.23
C PRO A 36 1.53 -3.22 -8.63
N ILE A 37 0.76 -3.78 -7.69
CA ILE A 37 1.15 -4.99 -6.94
C ILE A 37 1.45 -6.20 -7.84
N GLU A 38 0.84 -6.24 -9.02
CA GLU A 38 1.01 -7.31 -10.01
C GLU A 38 2.43 -7.34 -10.62
N ILE A 39 3.15 -6.22 -10.62
CA ILE A 39 4.45 -6.08 -11.31
C ILE A 39 5.58 -5.82 -10.27
N VAL A 40 5.31 -5.99 -8.98
CA VAL A 40 6.34 -5.81 -7.95
C VAL A 40 7.33 -6.97 -8.04
N THR A 41 8.57 -6.65 -8.42
CA THR A 41 9.75 -7.50 -8.23
C THR A 41 10.32 -7.24 -6.83
N PRO A 42 10.70 -8.23 -6.02
CA PRO A 42 10.85 -9.67 -6.26
C PRO A 42 9.59 -10.51 -5.98
N GLU A 43 9.49 -11.69 -6.59
CA GLU A 43 8.33 -12.60 -6.49
C GLU A 43 7.96 -12.97 -5.05
N ILE A 44 8.96 -13.17 -4.18
CA ILE A 44 8.76 -13.53 -2.77
C ILE A 44 8.02 -12.41 -2.01
N SER A 45 8.32 -11.15 -2.31
CA SER A 45 7.63 -10.01 -1.72
C SER A 45 6.19 -9.91 -2.21
N ARG A 46 5.95 -10.23 -3.48
CA ARG A 46 4.60 -10.25 -4.06
C ARG A 46 3.71 -11.26 -3.34
N ILE A 47 4.20 -12.48 -3.11
CA ILE A 47 3.46 -13.54 -2.40
C ILE A 47 3.08 -13.08 -0.98
N LYS A 48 4.03 -12.52 -0.24
CA LYS A 48 3.81 -12.02 1.13
C LYS A 48 2.90 -10.81 1.26
N ILE A 49 2.65 -10.07 0.17
CA ILE A 49 1.72 -8.93 0.18
C ILE A 49 0.31 -9.39 -0.24
N LEU A 50 0.23 -10.44 -1.05
CA LEU A 50 -1.05 -11.04 -1.45
C LEU A 50 -1.67 -11.88 -0.33
N ASP A 51 -0.86 -12.49 0.52
CA ASP A 51 -1.27 -13.08 1.80
C ASP A 51 -1.18 -11.98 2.88
N PRO A 52 -2.26 -11.21 3.13
CA PRO A 52 -2.18 -9.90 3.79
C PRO A 52 -2.12 -9.99 5.32
#